data_AF-A0A1B3E0Z3-F1
#
_entry.id   AF-A0A1B3E0Z3-F1
#
_cell.length_a   1.000
_cell.length_b   1.000
_cell.length_c   1.000
_cell.angle_alpha   90.00
_cell.angle_beta   90.00
_cell.angle_gamma   90.00
#
_symmetry.space_group_name_H-M   'P 1'
#
loop_
_entity.id
_entity.type
_entity.pdbx_description
1 polymer ?
#
loop_
_entity_poly.entity_id
_entity_poly.type
_entity_poly.pdbx_seq_one_letter_code
_entity_poly.pdbx_strand_id
1 'polypeptide(L)'
;MAQAESATQAALAHFDGVVLNALRETQTALAQYEAALQQHAALEETARSARLSAEQTHAFYAAGRESFLAELDAQRTLATIDEQLAASQGQVTQAQIGLFMALGGGWQQTEPGT
;
A
#
# COMPACT_ATOMS: atom_id res chain seq x y z
N MET A 1 0.20 -9.59 51.89
CA MET A 1 -0.53 -10.35 50.84
C MET A 1 -1.27 -9.42 49.89
N ALA A 2 -2.10 -8.48 50.34
CA ALA A 2 -2.80 -7.49 49.49
C ALA A 2 -1.91 -6.69 48.51
N GLN A 3 -0.68 -6.33 48.90
CA GLN A 3 0.25 -5.60 48.02
C GLN A 3 0.82 -6.47 46.89
N ALA A 4 1.00 -7.77 47.14
CA ALA A 4 1.44 -8.73 46.11
C ALA A 4 0.31 -9.02 45.12
N GLU A 5 -0.93 -9.17 45.59
CA GLU A 5 -2.12 -9.34 44.76
C GLU A 5 -2.37 -8.12 43.84
N SER A 6 -2.25 -6.91 44.39
CA SER A 6 -2.35 -5.66 43.62
C SER A 6 -1.27 -5.56 42.52
N ALA A 7 -0.02 -5.93 42.84
CA ALA A 7 1.06 -5.94 41.86
C ALA A 7 0.82 -6.96 40.72
N THR A 8 0.29 -8.15 41.04
CA THR A 8 -0.08 -9.14 40.03
C THR A 8 -1.22 -8.65 39.13
N GLN A 9 -2.23 -8.00 39.70
CA GLN A 9 -3.35 -7.47 38.92
C GLN A 9 -2.92 -6.32 38.00
N ALA A 10 -2.00 -5.46 38.46
CA ALA A 10 -1.41 -4.43 37.62
C ALA A 10 -0.57 -5.01 36.46
N ALA A 11 0.20 -6.07 36.73
CA ALA A 11 1.00 -6.76 35.71
C ALA A 11 0.12 -7.42 34.63
N LEU A 12 -1.00 -8.04 35.03
CA LEU A 12 -1.96 -8.63 34.10
C LEU A 12 -2.63 -7.57 33.22
N ALA A 13 -3.11 -6.48 33.83
CA ALA A 13 -3.72 -5.38 33.07
C ALA A 13 -2.74 -4.72 32.10
N HIS A 14 -1.46 -4.62 32.48
CA HIS A 14 -0.41 -4.14 31.59
C HIS A 14 -0.19 -5.08 30.40
N PHE A 15 -0.09 -6.39 30.66
CA PHE A 15 0.02 -7.40 29.61
C PHE A 15 -1.16 -7.34 28.63
N ASP A 16 -2.39 -7.29 29.14
CA ASP A 16 -3.59 -7.18 28.31
C ASP A 16 -3.53 -5.92 27.43
N GLY A 17 -3.09 -4.79 27.99
CA GLY A 17 -2.90 -3.55 27.24
C GLY A 17 -1.89 -3.69 26.10
N VAL A 18 -0.74 -4.32 26.34
CA VAL A 18 0.28 -4.56 25.31
C VAL A 18 -0.27 -5.46 24.20
N VAL A 19 -0.93 -6.56 24.55
CA VAL A 19 -1.49 -7.51 23.57
C VAL A 19 -2.57 -6.86 22.71
N LEU A 20 -3.50 -6.12 23.33
CA LEU A 20 -4.58 -5.43 22.60
C LEU A 20 -4.04 -4.35 21.67
N ASN A 21 -3.00 -3.62 22.08
CA ASN A 21 -2.35 -2.64 21.22
C ASN A 21 -1.64 -3.29 20.03
N ALA A 22 -0.88 -4.38 20.26
CA ALA A 22 -0.22 -5.11 19.19
C ALA A 22 -1.23 -5.67 18.16
N LEU A 23 -2.37 -6.20 18.63
CA LEU A 23 -3.45 -6.64 17.74
C LEU A 23 -4.04 -5.49 16.92
N ARG A 24 -4.27 -4.33 17.54
CA ARG A 24 -4.79 -3.14 16.85
C ARG A 24 -3.82 -2.62 15.79
N GLU A 25 -2.53 -2.55 16.11
CA GLU A 25 -1.48 -2.14 15.17
C GLU A 25 -1.39 -3.08 13.98
N THR A 26 -1.44 -4.40 14.23
CA THR A 26 -1.43 -5.42 13.16
C THR A 26 -2.65 -5.30 12.26
N GLN A 27 -3.86 -5.16 12.83
CA GLN A 27 -5.09 -4.99 12.04
C GLN A 27 -5.04 -3.72 11.19
N THR A 28 -4.50 -2.64 11.75
CA THR A 28 -4.35 -1.37 11.05
C THR A 28 -3.36 -1.51 9.87
N ALA A 29 -2.23 -2.18 10.08
CA ALA A 29 -1.25 -2.42 9.02
C ALA A 29 -1.80 -3.35 7.93
N LEU A 30 -2.56 -4.38 8.29
CA LEU A 30 -3.21 -5.27 7.33
C LEU A 30 -4.23 -4.54 6.46
N ALA A 31 -5.09 -3.72 7.08
CA ALA A 31 -6.07 -2.92 6.34
C ALA A 31 -5.41 -1.94 5.37
N GLN A 32 -4.29 -1.32 5.76
CA GLN A 32 -3.52 -0.45 4.86
C GLN A 32 -2.92 -1.22 3.68
N TYR A 33 -2.40 -2.42 3.93
CA TYR A 33 -1.85 -3.27 2.86
C TYR A 33 -2.92 -3.74 1.88
N GLU A 34 -4.08 -4.17 2.36
CA GLU A 34 -5.22 -4.54 1.51
C GLU A 34 -5.70 -3.36 0.66
N ALA A 35 -5.82 -2.16 1.24
CA ALA A 35 -6.21 -0.96 0.51
C ALA A 35 -5.17 -0.61 -0.58
N ALA A 36 -3.87 -0.74 -0.29
CA ALA A 36 -2.82 -0.52 -1.27
C ALA A 36 -2.89 -1.51 -2.45
N LEU A 37 -3.15 -2.79 -2.17
CA LEU A 37 -3.34 -3.81 -3.21
C LEU A 37 -4.56 -3.51 -4.10
N GLN A 38 -5.68 -3.12 -3.49
CA GLN A 38 -6.89 -2.76 -4.24
C GLN A 38 -6.66 -1.54 -5.15
N GLN A 39 -6.00 -0.50 -4.63
CA GLN A 39 -5.65 0.68 -5.40
C GLN A 39 -4.72 0.34 -6.57
N HIS A 40 -3.71 -0.49 -6.33
CA HIS A 40 -2.78 -0.93 -7.36
C HIS A 40 -3.50 -1.70 -8.48
N ALA A 41 -4.35 -2.66 -8.13
CA ALA A 41 -5.12 -3.43 -9.12
C ALA A 41 -6.07 -2.53 -9.95
N ALA A 42 -6.68 -1.52 -9.33
CA ALA A 42 -7.52 -0.55 -10.05
C ALA A 42 -6.69 0.30 -11.04
N LEU A 43 -5.47 0.69 -10.66
CA LEU A 43 -4.56 1.41 -11.52
C LEU A 43 -4.03 0.55 -12.68
N GLU A 44 -3.80 -0.74 -12.46
CA GLU A 44 -3.45 -1.67 -13.55
C GLU A 44 -4.53 -1.73 -14.63
N GLU A 45 -5.81 -1.81 -14.22
CA GLU A 45 -6.94 -1.79 -15.16
C GLU A 45 -7.06 -0.44 -15.89
N THR A 46 -6.86 0.65 -15.15
CA THR A 46 -6.87 2.01 -15.71
C THR A 46 -5.74 2.20 -16.74
N ALA A 47 -4.54 1.67 -16.46
CA ALA A 47 -3.40 1.71 -17.37
C ALA A 47 -3.65 0.90 -18.64
N ARG A 48 -4.26 -0.29 -18.52
CA ARG A 48 -4.69 -1.09 -19.70
C ARG A 48 -5.64 -0.30 -20.59
N SER A 49 -6.65 0.33 -19.99
CA SER A 49 -7.64 1.14 -20.73
C SER A 49 -7.01 2.36 -21.40
N ALA A 50 -6.13 3.08 -20.69
CA ALA A 50 -5.44 4.24 -21.23
C ALA A 50 -4.49 3.87 -22.40
N ARG A 51 -3.81 2.73 -22.29
CA ARG A 51 -2.93 2.22 -23.34
C ARG A 51 -3.70 1.91 -24.62
N LEU A 52 -4.83 1.20 -24.48
CA LEU A 52 -5.71 0.91 -25.60
C LEU A 52 -6.24 2.20 -26.24
N SER A 53 -6.63 3.19 -25.43
CA SER A 53 -7.09 4.49 -25.93
C SER A 53 -5.98 5.21 -26.72
N ALA A 54 -4.75 5.23 -26.21
CA ALA A 54 -3.62 5.85 -26.91
C ALA A 54 -3.30 5.14 -28.23
N GLU A 55 -3.33 3.81 -28.25
CA GLU A 55 -3.12 3.02 -29.48
C GLU A 55 -4.20 3.30 -30.55
N GLN A 56 -5.46 3.46 -30.13
CA GLN A 56 -6.55 3.81 -31.05
C GLN A 56 -6.41 5.23 -31.59
N THR A 57 -6.12 6.21 -30.72
CA THR A 57 -5.87 7.59 -31.13
C THR A 57 -4.70 7.66 -32.11
N HIS A 58 -3.64 6.90 -31.85
CA HIS A 58 -2.49 6.80 -32.74
C HIS A 58 -2.89 6.31 -34.13
N ALA A 59 -3.69 5.25 -34.19
CA ALA A 59 -4.21 4.71 -35.45
C ALA A 59 -5.08 5.73 -36.20
N PHE A 60 -5.93 6.50 -35.49
CA PHE A 60 -6.74 7.55 -36.12
C PHE A 60 -5.90 8.73 -36.61
N TYR A 61 -4.89 9.16 -35.85
CA TYR A 61 -3.96 10.19 -36.27
C TYR A 61 -3.19 9.75 -37.53
N ALA A 62 -2.64 8.52 -37.54
CA ALA A 62 -1.94 7.97 -38.70
C ALA A 62 -2.84 7.86 -39.94
N ALA A 63 -4.14 7.64 -39.75
CA ALA A 63 -5.14 7.65 -40.81
C ALA A 63 -5.68 9.05 -41.18
N GLY A 64 -5.19 10.12 -40.54
CA GLY A 64 -5.65 11.50 -40.76
C GLY A 64 -7.06 11.80 -40.25
N ARG A 65 -7.60 10.95 -39.36
CA ARG A 65 -8.94 11.06 -38.78
C ARG A 65 -8.97 11.79 -37.44
N GLU A 66 -7.81 11.95 -36.81
CA GLU A 66 -7.62 12.68 -35.55
C GLU A 66 -6.47 13.68 -35.67
N SER A 67 -6.50 14.68 -34.78
CA SER A 67 -5.45 15.70 -34.75
C SER A 67 -4.19 15.22 -34.01
N PHE A 68 -3.03 15.79 -34.32
CA PHE A 68 -1.80 15.53 -33.55
C PHE A 68 -1.94 15.95 -32.06
N LEU A 69 -2.77 16.94 -31.76
CA LEU A 69 -3.03 17.32 -30.36
C LEU A 69 -3.81 16.25 -29.60
N ALA A 70 -4.74 15.56 -30.26
CA ALA A 70 -5.45 14.43 -29.65
C ALA A 70 -4.49 13.27 -29.34
N GLU A 71 -3.54 12.99 -30.25
CA GLU A 71 -2.47 12.02 -30.02
C GLU A 71 -1.60 12.39 -28.81
N LEU A 72 -1.17 13.65 -28.72
CA LEU A 72 -0.34 14.11 -27.61
C LEU A 72 -1.09 14.06 -26.27
N ASP A 73 -2.39 14.39 -26.26
CA ASP A 73 -3.22 14.31 -25.07
C ASP A 73 -3.38 12.86 -24.60
N ALA A 74 -3.68 11.93 -25.51
CA ALA A 74 -3.80 10.51 -25.18
C ALA A 74 -2.48 9.92 -24.63
N GLN A 75 -1.35 10.27 -25.24
CA GLN A 75 -0.02 9.87 -24.75
C GLN A 75 0.28 10.48 -23.37
N ARG A 76 -0.07 11.75 -23.14
CA ARG A 76 0.10 12.40 -21.84
C ARG A 76 -0.73 11.72 -20.76
N THR A 77 -2.00 11.41 -21.05
CA THR A 77 -2.88 10.69 -20.12
C THR A 77 -2.31 9.31 -19.78
N LEU A 78 -1.85 8.55 -20.78
CA LEU A 78 -1.19 7.26 -20.54
C LEU A 78 0.04 7.41 -19.64
N ALA A 79 0.90 8.40 -19.92
CA ALA A 79 2.11 8.64 -19.12
C ALA A 79 1.78 8.98 -17.65
N THR A 80 0.76 9.81 -17.41
CA THR A 80 0.30 10.13 -16.05
C THR A 80 -0.24 8.90 -15.32
N ILE A 81 -0.96 8.02 -16.01
CA ILE A 81 -1.51 6.80 -15.40
C ILE A 81 -0.41 5.78 -15.12
N ASP A 82 0.55 5.62 -16.03
CA ASP A 82 1.72 4.75 -15.82
C ASP A 82 2.58 5.25 -14.63
N GLU A 83 2.72 6.56 -14.45
CA GLU A 83 3.37 7.16 -13.27
C GLU A 83 2.62 6.80 -11.97
N GLN A 84 1.29 6.93 -11.96
CA GLN A 84 0.48 6.57 -10.80
C GLN A 84 0.56 5.08 -10.48
N LEU A 85 0.55 4.21 -11.50
CA LEU A 85 0.71 2.78 -11.33
C LEU A 85 2.06 2.45 -10.70
N ALA A 86 3.15 3.04 -11.20
CA ALA A 86 4.49 2.87 -10.63
C ALA A 86 4.57 3.34 -9.17
N ALA A 87 3.98 4.50 -8.84
CA ALA A 87 3.92 5.00 -7.47
C ALA A 87 3.13 4.05 -6.54
N SER A 88 2.01 3.50 -7.03
CA SER A 88 1.18 2.57 -6.24
C SER A 88 1.91 1.26 -5.91
N GLN A 89 2.77 0.77 -6.81
CA GLN A 89 3.62 -0.38 -6.52
C GLN A 89 4.56 -0.10 -5.33
N GLY A 90 5.11 1.11 -5.24
CA GLY A 90 5.89 1.56 -4.09
C GLY A 90 5.08 1.59 -2.79
N GLN A 91 3.82 2.03 -2.87
CA GLN A 91 2.90 2.06 -1.71
C GLN A 91 2.58 0.65 -1.21
N VAL A 92 2.33 -0.31 -2.12
CA VAL A 92 2.15 -1.73 -1.77
C VAL A 92 3.36 -2.27 -1.02
N THR A 93 4.56 -2.02 -1.52
CA THR A 93 5.82 -2.45 -0.88
C THR A 93 5.97 -1.82 0.51
N GLN A 94 5.70 -0.52 0.65
CA GLN A 94 5.81 0.16 1.94
C GLN A 94 4.80 -0.37 2.97
N ALA A 95 3.56 -0.62 2.55
CA ALA A 95 2.52 -1.20 3.40
C ALA A 95 2.85 -2.65 3.79
N GLN A 96 3.45 -3.42 2.88
CA GLN A 96 3.94 -4.78 3.17
C GLN A 96 5.04 -4.76 4.24
N ILE A 97 6.00 -3.85 4.14
CA ILE A 97 7.05 -3.67 5.17
C ILE A 97 6.42 -3.29 6.52
N GLY A 98 5.44 -2.37 6.51
CA GLY A 98 4.72 -1.96 7.72
C GLY A 98 3.98 -3.12 8.39
N LEU A 99 3.30 -3.95 7.60
CA LEU A 99 2.64 -5.16 8.08
C LEU A 99 3.65 -6.17 8.66
N PHE A 100 4.78 -6.39 7.97
CA PHE A 100 5.84 -7.25 8.46
C PHE A 100 6.38 -6.78 9.82
N MET A 101 6.61 -5.47 9.98
CA MET A 101 7.04 -4.89 11.26
C MET A 101 6.00 -5.05 12.37
N ALA A 102 4.71 -4.82 12.08
CA ALA A 102 3.62 -4.94 13.06
C ALA A 102 3.40 -6.38 13.53
N LEU A 103 3.55 -7.36 12.62
CA LEU A 103 3.52 -8.79 12.95
C LEU A 103 4.76 -9.25 13.70
N GLY A 104 5.83 -8.45 13.64
CA GLY A 104 7.02 -8.70 14.42
C GLY A 104 8.30 -9.01 13.73
N GLY A 105 8.42 -8.68 12.46
CA GLY A 105 9.68 -8.73 11.76
C GLY A 105 10.80 -7.86 12.36
N GLY A 106 10.48 -6.97 13.31
CA GLY A 106 11.43 -6.06 13.95
C GLY A 106 12.10 -6.56 15.25
N TRP A 107 11.61 -7.63 15.89
CA TRP A 107 12.09 -7.98 17.24
C TRP A 107 13.51 -8.58 17.27
N GLN A 108 14.05 -9.08 16.15
CA GLN A 108 15.43 -9.58 16.12
C GLN A 108 16.50 -8.48 16.29
N GLN A 109 16.17 -7.19 16.17
CA GLN A 109 17.13 -6.11 16.41
C GLN A 109 17.28 -5.72 17.89
N THR A 110 16.55 -6.37 18.80
CA THR A 110 16.63 -6.11 20.25
C THR A 110 17.32 -7.23 21.02
N GLU A 111 18.32 -7.90 20.42
CA GLU A 111 19.41 -8.49 21.20
C GLU A 111 20.45 -7.40 21.46
N PRO A 112 20.47 -6.74 22.64
CA PRO A 112 21.66 -6.02 23.06
C PRO A 112 22.76 -7.06 23.21
N GLY A 113 23.75 -7.00 22.30
CA GLY A 113 24.96 -7.80 22.39
C GLY A 113 25.56 -7.68 23.80
N THR A 114 25.69 -8.82 24.47
CA THR A 114 26.68 -9.05 25.51
C THR A 114 28.08 -9.06 24.91
#